data_AF-A0ABD3QFJ2-F1
#
_entry.id   AF-A0ABD3QFJ2-F1
#
_cell.length_a   1.000
_cell.length_b   1.000
_cell.length_c   1.000
_cell.angle_alpha   90.00
_cell.angle_beta   90.00
_cell.angle_gamma   90.00
#
_symmetry.space_group_name_H-M   'P 1'
#
loop_
_entity.id
_entity.type
_entity.pdbx_description
1 polymer ?
#
loop_
_entity_poly.entity_id
_entity_poly.type
_entity_poly.pdbx_seq_one_letter_code
_entity_poly.pdbx_strand_id
1 'polypeptide(L)'
;MAATTSTNSAPPRCGHCSTRSPTLLLCTGCRHTHYCNSSCQASARKRHKSVCSPRILRVPAEDPWQLRRHADLSERERREIDERESKALSGLAQRVVEEKIRPTVLRQDVIAQLAEWFLDMLLGPALPYNKLKNFERDVLNDADLMADAEIYVETLPGCHVSLIERNRGDDKKRGVYPPPGDELRVNDQVLRTRCGVMVAEFSKRMNVSDEALQKKAMDEFYNYYKKTIMETRPRAYNSYTGLSACMGDAKFMKRSEEIVMFALGLTKELKEETDEEDDSQPDAFVTTAPPPMHTLIVFATAMLGCVIAMPSTQSLDEYATIDTFTTSIFKDGLFYFTPLALGVIRMTFAFICMVVTIAKVRNGVNLKLTYLPDSKLRKGIIKMSGLKTQGFFTAWSWNLLGIAFFLSGLAPLLVAYDKKQILLDNPWILRAALVSFEIAAPSALFISFIVTYSLWPTAYKTHGPTGTMGFKSWVSLFQHDANTFMVLLELCLMGGIPVKLSHASFAPLYAGVYQVFMWCMANYWVPKHGPVFLYFFVDTTLGKKTTLFMIGLLSVIFVSFLFFALLEMGVAKIEHSEHGVFPNFCCVFLISSLLMKFND
;
A
#
# COMPACT_ATOMS: atom_id res chain seq x y z
N MET A 1 14.20 2.56 53.42
CA MET A 1 14.22 4.01 53.70
C MET A 1 13.31 4.69 52.68
N ALA A 2 12.11 5.09 53.10
CA ALA A 2 11.14 5.77 52.23
C ALA A 2 11.51 7.25 52.15
N ALA A 3 11.83 7.74 50.95
CA ALA A 3 12.10 9.14 50.70
C ALA A 3 10.79 9.88 50.42
N THR A 4 10.29 10.60 51.41
CA THR A 4 9.21 11.58 51.29
C THR A 4 9.75 12.86 50.66
N THR A 5 9.56 13.03 49.35
CA THR A 5 9.81 14.28 48.63
C THR A 5 8.69 15.27 48.93
N SER A 6 8.91 16.15 49.91
CA SER A 6 8.05 17.30 50.17
C SER A 6 8.24 18.37 49.10
N THR A 7 7.36 18.40 48.10
CA THR A 7 7.25 19.56 47.21
C THR A 7 6.57 20.69 47.97
N ASN A 8 7.31 21.77 48.27
CA ASN A 8 6.85 23.01 48.91
C ASN A 8 5.92 23.83 47.98
N SER A 9 4.89 23.20 47.42
CA SER A 9 3.86 23.91 46.67
C SER A 9 2.79 24.42 47.64
N ALA A 10 2.52 25.72 47.59
CA ALA A 10 1.48 26.30 48.43
C ALA A 10 0.13 25.61 48.11
N PRO A 11 -0.68 25.26 49.13
CA PRO A 11 -1.94 24.56 48.92
C PRO A 11 -2.87 25.34 47.96
N PRO A 12 -3.62 24.63 47.09
CA PRO A 12 -4.46 25.25 46.07
C PRO A 12 -5.54 26.14 46.71
N ARG A 13 -5.96 27.19 45.99
CA ARG A 13 -7.00 28.15 46.41
C ARG A 13 -8.35 27.79 45.82
N CYS A 14 -9.41 27.91 46.61
CA CYS A 14 -10.79 27.76 46.16
C CYS A 14 -11.16 28.87 45.16
N GLY A 15 -11.67 28.51 43.99
CA GLY A 15 -12.07 29.45 42.93
C GLY A 15 -13.29 30.31 43.26
N HIS A 16 -13.91 30.12 44.44
CA HIS A 16 -15.01 30.94 44.93
C HIS A 16 -14.62 31.82 46.13
N CYS A 17 -14.23 31.19 47.24
CA CYS A 17 -13.96 31.87 48.52
C CYS A 17 -12.45 32.09 48.79
N SER A 18 -11.57 31.68 47.88
CA SER A 18 -10.10 31.81 47.98
C SER A 18 -9.42 31.03 49.12
N THR A 19 -10.15 30.26 49.93
CA THR A 19 -9.58 29.40 50.99
C THR A 19 -8.54 28.44 50.42
N ARG A 20 -7.40 28.33 51.10
CA ARG A 20 -6.36 27.36 50.77
C ARG A 20 -6.55 26.07 51.56
N SER A 21 -6.60 24.94 50.88
CA SER A 21 -6.63 23.63 51.52
C SER A 21 -6.03 22.57 50.60
N PRO A 22 -5.29 21.58 51.12
CA PRO A 22 -4.90 20.42 50.34
C PRO A 22 -6.09 19.51 49.97
N THR A 23 -7.24 19.66 50.64
CA THR A 23 -8.43 18.81 50.47
C THR A 23 -9.50 19.41 49.55
N LEU A 24 -9.18 20.44 48.78
CA LEU A 24 -10.16 21.05 47.87
C LEU A 24 -10.55 20.06 46.75
N LEU A 25 -11.83 20.04 46.41
CA LEU A 25 -12.37 19.25 45.32
C LEU A 25 -12.09 19.93 43.98
N LEU A 26 -11.73 19.15 42.97
CA LEU A 26 -11.63 19.65 41.61
C LEU A 26 -13.03 19.94 41.04
N CYS A 27 -13.12 20.99 40.22
CA CYS A 27 -14.31 21.29 39.44
C CYS A 27 -14.76 20.05 38.65
N THR A 28 -16.01 19.63 38.84
CA THR A 28 -16.58 18.47 38.12
C THR A 28 -16.63 18.64 36.60
N GLY A 29 -16.55 19.88 36.09
CA GLY A 29 -16.47 20.19 34.66
C GLY A 29 -15.04 20.16 34.10
N CYS A 30 -14.23 21.18 34.43
CA CYS A 30 -12.91 21.37 33.81
C CYS A 30 -11.74 20.69 34.53
N ARG A 31 -11.94 20.18 35.75
CA ARG A 31 -10.89 19.60 36.63
C ARG A 31 -9.62 20.47 36.82
N HIS A 32 -9.69 21.78 36.59
CA HIS A 32 -8.56 22.71 36.78
C HIS A 32 -8.72 23.60 38.01
N THR A 33 -9.93 24.09 38.27
CA THR A 33 -10.20 24.94 39.43
C THR A 33 -10.61 24.11 40.63
N HIS A 34 -10.07 24.45 41.80
CA HIS A 34 -10.36 23.78 43.06
C HIS A 34 -11.49 24.50 43.80
N TYR A 35 -12.32 23.77 44.54
CA TYR A 35 -13.43 24.29 45.33
C TYR A 35 -13.50 23.60 46.68
N CYS A 36 -13.91 24.31 47.73
CA CYS A 36 -14.05 23.71 49.06
C CYS A 36 -15.10 22.59 49.08
N ASN A 37 -16.15 22.73 48.27
CA ASN A 37 -17.26 21.81 48.17
C ASN A 37 -18.12 22.15 46.93
N SER A 38 -19.14 21.34 46.67
CA SER A 38 -20.13 21.54 45.61
C SER A 38 -20.85 22.89 45.70
N SER A 39 -21.07 23.43 46.91
CA SER A 39 -21.69 24.75 47.11
C SER A 39 -20.81 25.88 46.58
N CYS A 40 -19.51 25.89 46.92
CA CYS A 40 -18.55 26.86 46.35
C CYS A 40 -18.48 26.78 44.83
N GLN A 41 -18.52 25.58 44.26
CA GLN A 41 -18.54 25.38 42.82
C GLN A 41 -19.83 25.92 42.19
N ALA A 42 -21.00 25.67 42.80
CA ALA A 42 -22.28 26.17 42.33
C ALA A 42 -22.35 27.71 42.36
N SER A 43 -21.84 28.32 43.43
CA SER A 43 -21.80 29.78 43.58
C SER A 43 -20.81 30.44 42.63
N ALA A 44 -19.67 29.81 42.35
CA ALA A 44 -18.74 30.28 41.33
C ALA A 44 -19.25 30.06 39.90
N ARG A 45 -20.25 29.18 39.67
CA ARG A 45 -20.69 28.76 38.33
C ARG A 45 -20.97 29.92 37.39
N LYS A 46 -21.60 31.01 37.83
CA LYS A 46 -21.90 32.16 36.94
C LYS A 46 -20.64 32.81 36.36
N ARG A 47 -19.56 32.93 37.15
CA ARG A 47 -18.28 33.51 36.72
C ARG A 47 -17.34 32.47 36.12
N HIS A 48 -17.39 31.25 36.65
CA HIS A 48 -16.55 30.14 36.22
C HIS A 48 -17.01 29.57 34.88
N LYS A 49 -18.30 29.64 34.52
CA LYS A 49 -18.84 29.06 33.27
C LYS A 49 -18.13 29.57 32.01
N SER A 50 -17.66 30.82 31.98
CA SER A 50 -16.93 31.38 30.83
C SER A 50 -15.50 30.83 30.68
N VAL A 51 -14.91 30.31 31.75
CA VAL A 51 -13.56 29.71 31.77
C VAL A 51 -13.57 28.20 32.03
N CYS A 52 -14.74 27.65 32.38
CA CYS A 52 -15.01 26.22 32.54
C CYS A 52 -15.23 25.60 31.16
N SER A 53 -14.25 25.77 30.27
CA SER A 53 -14.20 25.04 29.02
C SER A 53 -13.70 23.63 29.34
N PRO A 54 -14.47 22.57 29.01
CA PRO A 54 -13.90 21.24 28.93
C PRO A 54 -12.98 21.23 27.71
N ARG A 55 -11.73 21.69 27.86
CA ARG A 55 -10.72 21.49 26.81
C ARG A 55 -10.54 19.99 26.65
N ILE A 56 -11.10 19.47 25.55
CA ILE A 56 -10.94 18.13 25.01
C ILE A 56 -10.88 17.07 26.13
N LEU A 57 -12.06 16.65 26.58
CA LEU A 57 -12.21 15.39 27.28
C LEU A 57 -11.58 14.30 26.39
N ARG A 58 -10.38 13.81 26.76
CA ARG A 58 -10.20 12.35 26.76
C ARG A 58 -11.26 11.83 27.71
N VAL A 59 -12.40 11.42 27.16
CA VAL A 59 -13.29 10.52 27.86
C VAL A 59 -12.41 9.34 28.30
N PRO A 60 -12.41 8.95 29.59
CA PRO A 60 -11.74 7.72 30.00
C PRO A 60 -12.18 6.64 29.01
N ALA A 61 -11.20 5.92 28.46
CA ALA A 61 -11.52 4.79 27.62
C ALA A 61 -12.52 3.90 28.37
N GLU A 62 -13.53 3.45 27.63
CA GLU A 62 -14.39 2.30 27.94
C GLU A 62 -15.73 2.58 28.63
N ASP A 63 -16.79 2.64 27.82
CA ASP A 63 -17.83 1.63 27.94
C ASP A 63 -17.52 0.52 26.90
N PRO A 64 -16.98 -0.64 27.33
CA PRO A 64 -16.64 -1.75 26.44
C PRO A 64 -17.82 -2.22 25.57
N TRP A 65 -19.06 -1.95 26.02
CA TRP A 65 -20.28 -2.35 25.31
C TRP A 65 -20.52 -1.60 24.01
N GLN A 66 -20.04 -0.36 23.85
CA GLN A 66 -20.24 0.41 22.62
C GLN A 66 -19.21 0.05 21.54
N LEU A 67 -17.95 -0.20 21.94
CA LEU A 67 -16.90 -0.71 21.05
C LEU A 67 -17.22 -2.14 20.56
N ARG A 68 -17.74 -3.01 21.44
CA ARG A 68 -18.28 -4.32 21.02
C ARG A 68 -19.44 -4.17 20.05
N ARG A 69 -20.39 -3.28 20.35
CA ARG A 69 -21.54 -3.08 19.46
C ARG A 69 -21.12 -2.67 18.05
N HIS A 70 -20.16 -1.75 17.91
CA HIS A 70 -19.59 -1.38 16.59
C HIS A 70 -18.78 -2.50 15.93
N ALA A 71 -18.06 -3.32 16.71
CA ALA A 71 -17.35 -4.48 16.18
C ALA A 71 -18.32 -5.58 15.68
N ASP A 72 -19.50 -5.67 16.29
CA ASP A 72 -20.55 -6.64 15.96
C ASP A 72 -21.49 -6.17 14.83
N LEU A 73 -21.42 -4.90 14.42
CA LEU A 73 -22.23 -4.39 13.31
C LEU A 73 -21.80 -5.02 11.98
N SER A 74 -22.80 -5.42 11.18
CA SER A 74 -22.58 -5.78 9.79
C SER A 74 -22.03 -4.59 8.99
N GLU A 75 -21.36 -4.88 7.87
CA GLU A 75 -20.81 -3.83 7.00
C GLU A 75 -21.89 -2.86 6.51
N ARG A 76 -23.10 -3.38 6.26
CA ARG A 76 -24.25 -2.57 5.86
C ARG A 76 -24.68 -1.59 6.96
N GLU A 77 -24.80 -2.05 8.20
CA GLU A 77 -25.18 -1.19 9.32
C GLU A 77 -24.13 -0.11 9.59
N ARG A 78 -22.84 -0.42 9.41
CA ARG A 78 -21.77 0.59 9.50
C ARG A 78 -21.94 1.66 8.43
N ARG A 79 -22.16 1.27 7.17
CA ARG A 79 -22.40 2.22 6.08
C ARG A 79 -23.64 3.09 6.33
N GLU A 80 -24.72 2.51 6.84
CA GLU A 80 -25.95 3.26 7.16
C GLU A 80 -25.75 4.27 8.30
N ILE A 81 -24.91 3.94 9.29
CA ILE A 81 -24.52 4.87 10.36
C ILE A 81 -23.63 5.98 9.81
N ASP A 82 -22.60 5.64 9.04
CA ASP A 82 -21.66 6.59 8.45
C ASP A 82 -22.37 7.58 7.52
N GLU A 83 -23.32 7.10 6.71
CA GLU A 83 -24.13 7.94 5.81
C GLU A 83 -25.02 8.90 6.61
N ARG A 84 -25.65 8.41 7.70
CA ARG A 84 -26.49 9.24 8.57
C ARG A 84 -25.68 10.30 9.30
N GLU A 85 -24.50 9.95 9.81
CA GLU A 85 -23.57 10.89 10.43
C GLU A 85 -23.06 11.92 9.43
N SER A 86 -22.61 11.50 8.25
CA SER A 86 -22.14 12.38 7.19
C SER A 86 -23.21 13.41 6.78
N LYS A 87 -24.46 12.97 6.64
CA LYS A 87 -25.59 13.86 6.34
C LYS A 87 -25.87 14.87 7.45
N ALA A 88 -25.82 14.44 8.72
CA ALA A 88 -26.01 15.33 9.86
C ALA A 88 -24.88 16.35 9.99
N LEU A 89 -23.63 15.93 9.77
CA LEU A 89 -22.45 16.79 9.80
C LEU A 89 -22.43 17.79 8.63
N SER A 90 -22.85 17.36 7.44
CA SER A 90 -23.01 18.26 6.29
C SER A 90 -24.04 19.35 6.55
N GLY A 91 -25.20 18.98 7.12
CA GLY A 91 -26.22 19.96 7.52
C GLY A 91 -25.73 20.93 8.61
N LEU A 92 -24.92 20.45 9.54
CA LEU A 92 -24.30 21.29 10.57
C LEU A 92 -23.30 22.26 9.95
N ALA A 93 -22.41 21.78 9.09
CA ALA A 93 -21.42 22.59 8.38
C ALA A 93 -22.09 23.74 7.62
N GLN A 94 -23.18 23.45 6.89
CA GLN A 94 -23.94 24.47 6.18
C GLN A 94 -24.54 25.53 7.12
N ARG A 95 -25.11 25.14 8.26
CA ARG A 95 -25.61 26.09 9.27
C ARG A 95 -24.51 27.01 9.82
N VAL A 96 -23.29 26.50 10.02
CA VAL A 96 -22.15 27.34 10.44
C VAL A 96 -21.89 28.45 9.44
N VAL A 97 -21.83 28.10 8.15
CA VAL A 97 -21.58 29.06 7.08
C VAL A 97 -22.69 30.11 7.03
N GLU A 98 -23.94 29.66 7.14
CA GLU A 98 -25.13 30.52 7.09
C GLU A 98 -25.19 31.52 8.26
N GLU A 99 -25.00 31.04 9.50
CA GLU A 99 -25.18 31.86 10.71
C GLU A 99 -23.97 32.74 11.06
N LYS A 100 -22.75 32.24 10.84
CA LYS A 100 -21.53 32.88 11.34
C LYS A 100 -20.75 33.64 10.28
N ILE A 101 -20.76 33.14 9.05
CA ILE A 101 -19.92 33.66 7.96
C ILE A 101 -20.72 34.60 7.04
N ARG A 102 -22.07 34.55 7.13
CA ARG A 102 -23.04 35.38 6.39
C ARG A 102 -22.93 35.18 4.87
N PRO A 103 -23.64 34.19 4.31
CA PRO A 103 -23.47 33.70 2.94
C PRO A 103 -23.91 34.71 1.87
N THR A 104 -24.61 35.78 2.23
CA THR A 104 -25.01 36.83 1.30
C THR A 104 -23.82 37.55 0.63
N VAL A 105 -22.61 37.36 1.15
CA VAL A 105 -21.36 37.93 0.62
C VAL A 105 -20.48 36.85 -0.05
N LEU A 106 -20.84 35.57 0.07
CA LEU A 106 -20.07 34.45 -0.48
C LEU A 106 -20.78 33.81 -1.67
N ARG A 107 -20.00 33.40 -2.67
CA ARG A 107 -20.51 32.63 -3.82
C ARG A 107 -20.86 31.20 -3.38
N GLN A 108 -21.79 30.56 -4.09
CA GLN A 108 -22.30 29.23 -3.72
C GLN A 108 -21.22 28.13 -3.75
N ASP A 109 -20.24 28.26 -4.66
CA ASP A 109 -19.08 27.36 -4.77
C ASP A 109 -18.12 27.49 -3.57
N VAL A 110 -17.99 28.69 -3.00
CA VAL A 110 -17.20 28.96 -1.79
C VAL A 110 -17.90 28.37 -0.56
N ILE A 111 -19.22 28.49 -0.49
CA ILE A 111 -20.03 27.89 0.58
C ILE A 111 -19.90 26.36 0.56
N ALA A 112 -19.98 25.73 -0.62
CA ALA A 112 -19.83 24.28 -0.76
C ALA A 112 -18.45 23.79 -0.31
N GLN A 113 -17.37 24.44 -0.76
CA GLN A 113 -16.00 24.10 -0.36
C GLN A 113 -15.75 24.32 1.13
N LEU A 114 -16.33 25.36 1.72
CA LEU A 114 -16.23 25.62 3.15
C LEU A 114 -17.00 24.58 3.98
N ALA A 115 -18.17 24.15 3.50
CA ALA A 115 -18.94 23.09 4.12
C ALA A 115 -18.19 21.75 4.05
N GLU A 116 -17.55 21.44 2.92
CA GLU A 116 -16.68 20.28 2.75
C GLU A 116 -15.46 20.35 3.68
N TRP A 117 -14.81 21.51 3.81
CA TRP A 117 -13.72 21.71 4.76
C TRP A 117 -14.15 21.48 6.22
N PHE A 118 -15.31 22.00 6.63
CA PHE A 118 -15.88 21.72 7.95
C PHE A 118 -16.19 20.23 8.13
N LEU A 119 -16.71 19.57 7.09
CA LEU A 119 -17.00 18.14 7.10
C LEU A 119 -15.71 17.32 7.30
N ASP A 120 -14.64 17.63 6.57
CA ASP A 120 -13.33 16.96 6.72
C ASP A 120 -12.76 17.10 8.14
N MET A 121 -12.91 18.26 8.76
CA MET A 121 -12.53 18.46 10.15
C MET A 121 -13.42 17.69 11.13
N LEU A 122 -14.73 17.63 10.86
CA LEU A 122 -15.72 16.91 11.66
C LEU A 122 -15.60 15.37 11.56
N LEU A 123 -15.07 14.89 10.43
CA LEU A 123 -14.80 13.48 10.16
C LEU A 123 -13.41 13.04 10.65
N GLY A 124 -12.54 13.97 11.05
CA GLY A 124 -11.21 13.65 11.59
C GLY A 124 -11.23 12.70 12.81
N PRO A 125 -10.10 12.03 13.12
CA PRO A 125 -10.00 10.97 14.12
C PRO A 125 -10.20 11.45 15.57
N ALA A 126 -10.39 12.75 15.80
CA ALA A 126 -10.79 13.29 17.09
C ALA A 126 -12.20 12.81 17.42
N LEU A 127 -12.28 11.67 18.12
CA LEU A 127 -13.51 11.24 18.78
C LEU A 127 -13.99 12.38 19.67
N PRO A 128 -15.28 12.73 19.56
CA PRO A 128 -16.05 12.51 20.77
C PRO A 128 -17.47 12.03 20.48
N TYR A 129 -17.95 11.18 21.38
CA TYR A 129 -19.38 10.99 21.56
C TYR A 129 -20.09 12.35 21.63
N ASN A 130 -21.18 12.46 20.88
CA ASN A 130 -21.99 13.68 20.73
C ASN A 130 -21.31 14.80 19.91
N LYS A 131 -20.68 14.45 18.78
CA LYS A 131 -20.10 15.39 17.78
C LYS A 131 -20.98 16.62 17.58
N LEU A 132 -22.27 16.42 17.32
CA LEU A 132 -23.24 17.51 17.12
C LEU A 132 -23.31 18.47 18.32
N LYS A 133 -23.44 17.94 19.55
CA LYS A 133 -23.60 18.75 20.78
C LYS A 133 -22.32 19.46 21.20
N ASN A 134 -21.17 18.80 21.07
CA ASN A 134 -19.88 19.41 21.38
C ASN A 134 -19.54 20.47 20.33
N PHE A 135 -19.87 20.22 19.07
CA PHE A 135 -19.62 21.18 18.00
C PHE A 135 -20.53 22.41 18.11
N GLU A 136 -21.83 22.24 18.33
CA GLU A 136 -22.76 23.36 18.48
C GLU A 136 -22.47 24.22 19.73
N ARG A 137 -22.03 23.61 20.84
CA ARG A 137 -21.80 24.34 22.10
C ARG A 137 -20.41 24.91 22.22
N ASP A 138 -19.39 24.14 21.85
CA ASP A 138 -18.00 24.43 22.19
C ASP A 138 -17.23 24.99 20.96
N VAL A 139 -17.62 24.61 19.74
CA VAL A 139 -16.88 24.91 18.49
C VAL A 139 -17.48 26.13 17.76
N LEU A 140 -18.81 26.26 17.70
CA LEU A 140 -19.49 27.48 17.18
C LEU A 140 -19.20 28.77 17.97
N ASN A 141 -18.72 28.63 19.21
CA ASN A 141 -18.33 29.75 20.07
C ASN A 141 -16.79 29.90 20.16
N ASP A 142 -16.04 29.08 19.43
CA ASP A 142 -14.58 29.12 19.41
C ASP A 142 -14.11 30.22 18.45
N ALA A 143 -13.46 31.24 19.00
CA ALA A 143 -12.93 32.35 18.21
C ALA A 143 -11.77 31.90 17.28
N ASP A 144 -11.01 30.87 17.67
CA ASP A 144 -9.88 30.36 16.88
C ASP A 144 -10.41 29.62 15.64
N LEU A 145 -11.47 28.81 15.78
CA LEU A 145 -12.12 28.15 14.64
C LEU A 145 -12.73 29.17 13.67
N MET A 146 -13.37 30.22 14.18
CA MET A 146 -13.96 31.23 13.31
C MET A 146 -12.90 32.00 12.53
N ALA A 147 -11.76 32.29 13.16
CA ALA A 147 -10.61 32.83 12.45
C ALA A 147 -10.07 31.85 11.39
N ASP A 148 -9.95 30.56 11.70
CA ASP A 148 -9.51 29.54 10.74
C ASP A 148 -10.44 29.42 9.53
N ALA A 149 -11.76 29.44 9.76
CA ALA A 149 -12.76 29.38 8.71
C ALA A 149 -12.70 30.64 7.82
N GLU A 150 -12.52 31.81 8.43
CA GLU A 150 -12.30 33.07 7.69
C GLU A 150 -11.02 32.98 6.85
N ILE A 151 -9.89 32.57 7.43
CA ILE A 151 -8.60 32.40 6.74
C ILE A 151 -8.71 31.39 5.60
N TYR A 152 -9.42 30.27 5.80
CA TYR A 152 -9.68 29.28 4.75
C TYR A 152 -10.42 29.91 3.58
N VAL A 153 -11.48 30.69 3.85
CA VAL A 153 -12.24 31.41 2.82
C VAL A 153 -11.39 32.41 2.06
N GLU A 154 -10.44 33.10 2.70
CA GLU A 154 -9.49 34.00 2.01
C GLU A 154 -8.67 33.29 0.93
N THR A 155 -8.43 31.98 1.09
CA THR A 155 -7.64 31.19 0.14
C THR A 155 -8.43 30.68 -1.06
N LEU A 156 -9.76 30.75 -1.02
CA LEU A 156 -10.61 30.25 -2.08
C LEU A 156 -10.67 31.25 -3.25
N PRO A 157 -10.58 30.78 -4.51
CA PRO A 157 -10.72 31.65 -5.68
C PRO A 157 -12.03 32.45 -5.62
N GLY A 158 -11.97 33.75 -5.94
CA GLY A 158 -13.15 34.61 -5.98
C GLY A 158 -13.68 35.07 -4.62
N CYS A 159 -12.88 34.94 -3.55
CA CYS A 159 -13.15 35.64 -2.30
C CYS A 159 -13.06 37.17 -2.49
N HIS A 160 -14.01 37.92 -1.95
CA HIS A 160 -14.06 39.38 -2.10
C HIS A 160 -12.88 40.03 -1.34
N VAL A 161 -12.09 40.86 -2.04
CA VAL A 161 -10.96 41.62 -1.45
C VAL A 161 -11.42 42.44 -0.23
N SER A 162 -12.63 43.00 -0.27
CA SER A 162 -13.21 43.74 0.86
C SER A 162 -13.47 42.89 2.10
N LEU A 163 -13.69 41.58 1.95
CA LEU A 163 -13.84 40.65 3.09
C LEU A 163 -12.49 40.42 3.77
N ILE A 164 -11.44 40.22 2.96
CA ILE A 164 -10.05 40.05 3.42
C ILE A 164 -9.58 41.32 4.15
N GLU A 165 -9.74 42.49 3.53
CA GLU A 165 -9.37 43.78 4.12
C GLU A 165 -10.11 44.06 5.44
N ARG A 166 -11.41 43.74 5.50
CA ARG A 166 -12.21 43.90 6.71
C ARG A 166 -11.74 42.96 7.82
N ASN A 167 -11.53 41.69 7.50
CA ASN A 167 -11.15 40.68 8.49
C ASN A 167 -9.75 40.96 9.06
N ARG A 168 -8.80 41.33 8.19
CA ARG A 168 -7.44 41.71 8.57
C ARG A 168 -7.33 43.10 9.20
N GLY A 169 -8.31 43.97 8.94
CA GLY A 169 -8.43 45.30 9.55
C GLY A 169 -9.00 45.27 10.97
N ASP A 170 -9.52 44.14 11.45
CA ASP A 170 -9.96 43.98 12.84
C ASP A 170 -8.75 43.81 13.77
N ASP A 171 -8.45 44.84 14.56
CA ASP A 171 -7.33 44.84 15.50
C ASP A 171 -7.36 43.68 16.50
N LYS A 172 -8.54 43.15 16.82
CA LYS A 172 -8.69 41.99 17.72
C LYS A 172 -8.21 40.69 17.08
N LYS A 173 -8.19 40.63 15.75
CA LYS A 173 -7.83 39.43 14.97
C LYS A 173 -6.40 39.47 14.45
N ARG A 174 -5.74 40.63 14.49
CA ARG A 174 -4.38 40.85 13.97
C ARG A 174 -3.34 39.84 14.46
N GLY A 175 -3.46 39.36 15.71
CA GLY A 175 -2.54 38.37 16.28
C GLY A 175 -2.79 36.91 15.90
N VAL A 176 -3.94 36.61 15.30
CA VAL A 176 -4.37 35.24 14.95
C VAL A 176 -4.07 34.93 13.49
N TYR A 177 -4.15 35.95 12.63
CA TYR A 177 -4.00 35.81 11.19
C TYR A 177 -2.53 35.61 10.79
N PRO A 178 -2.23 34.66 9.89
CA PRO A 178 -0.90 34.57 9.29
C PRO A 178 -0.65 35.74 8.33
N PRO A 179 0.61 36.11 8.08
CA PRO A 179 1.00 36.99 6.99
C PRO A 179 0.34 36.60 5.65
N PRO A 180 -0.07 37.57 4.81
CA PRO A 180 -0.57 37.26 3.48
C PRO A 180 0.47 36.49 2.66
N GLY A 181 0.10 35.33 2.12
CA GLY A 181 0.98 34.51 1.27
C GLY A 181 1.73 33.39 1.98
N ASP A 182 1.64 33.30 3.32
CA ASP A 182 2.20 32.17 4.04
C ASP A 182 1.50 30.86 3.66
N GLU A 183 2.28 29.79 3.48
CA GLU A 183 1.74 28.47 3.16
C GLU A 183 0.95 27.87 4.34
N LEU A 184 1.36 28.21 5.57
CA LEU A 184 0.70 27.81 6.80
C LEU A 184 -0.46 28.76 7.09
N ARG A 185 -1.66 28.22 7.24
CA ARG A 185 -2.88 29.01 7.49
C ARG A 185 -3.11 29.30 8.98
N VAL A 186 -2.08 29.07 9.80
CA VAL A 186 -2.02 29.43 11.21
C VAL A 186 -0.77 30.24 11.46
N ASN A 187 -0.86 31.25 12.33
CA ASN A 187 0.29 32.04 12.73
C ASN A 187 1.34 31.15 13.42
N ASP A 188 2.56 31.14 12.86
CA ASP A 188 3.67 30.27 13.28
C ASP A 188 3.98 30.40 14.78
N GLN A 189 3.95 31.63 15.30
CA GLN A 189 4.24 31.91 16.70
C GLN A 189 3.20 31.29 17.63
N VAL A 190 1.93 31.30 17.23
CA VAL A 190 0.86 30.74 18.03
C VAL A 190 0.93 29.21 18.00
N LEU A 191 1.24 28.63 16.85
CA LEU A 191 1.47 27.19 16.76
C LEU A 191 2.63 26.75 17.66
N ARG A 192 3.77 27.46 17.62
CA ARG A 192 4.90 27.23 18.54
C ARG A 192 4.51 27.35 20.00
N THR A 193 3.71 28.36 20.35
CA THR A 193 3.21 28.56 21.71
C THR A 193 2.36 27.38 22.18
N ARG A 194 1.52 26.82 21.31
CA ARG A 194 0.70 25.63 21.63
C ARG A 194 1.56 24.38 21.81
N CYS A 195 2.53 24.14 20.92
CA CYS A 195 3.52 23.08 21.09
C CYS A 195 4.25 23.23 22.44
N GLY A 196 4.66 24.45 22.78
CA GLY A 196 5.30 24.76 24.06
C GLY A 196 4.44 24.42 25.27
N VAL A 197 3.15 24.78 25.26
CA VAL A 197 2.21 24.43 26.35
C VAL A 197 2.06 22.91 26.49
N MET A 198 1.98 22.18 25.37
CA MET A 198 1.87 20.71 25.39
C MET A 198 3.14 20.05 25.93
N VAL A 199 4.31 20.48 25.47
CA VAL A 199 5.60 19.99 25.97
C VAL A 199 5.75 20.32 27.45
N ALA A 200 5.43 21.54 27.89
CA ALA A 200 5.52 21.93 29.30
C ALA A 200 4.63 21.06 30.21
N GLU A 201 3.39 20.78 29.80
CA GLU A 201 2.49 19.89 30.53
C GLU A 201 3.00 18.43 30.54
N PHE A 202 3.57 17.96 29.43
CA PHE A 202 4.18 16.63 29.35
C PHE A 202 5.43 16.52 30.23
N SER A 203 6.35 17.48 30.15
CA SER A 203 7.56 17.56 30.98
C SER A 203 7.21 17.60 32.47
N LYS A 204 6.16 18.34 32.84
CA LYS A 204 5.63 18.35 34.22
C LYS A 204 5.19 16.96 34.67
N ARG A 205 4.50 16.19 33.82
CA ARG A 205 4.06 14.81 34.13
C ARG A 205 5.24 13.84 34.26
N MET A 206 6.28 14.04 33.45
CA MET A 206 7.50 13.24 33.46
C MET A 206 8.56 13.73 34.45
N ASN A 207 8.23 14.75 35.26
CA ASN A 207 9.13 15.36 36.25
C ASN A 207 10.46 15.88 35.67
N VAL A 208 10.41 16.45 34.45
CA VAL A 208 11.56 17.05 33.76
C VAL A 208 11.50 18.57 33.89
N SER A 209 12.42 19.17 34.65
CA SER A 209 12.49 20.62 34.89
C SER A 209 13.59 21.35 34.10
N ASP A 210 14.35 20.64 33.25
CA ASP A 210 15.42 21.23 32.45
C ASP A 210 14.86 22.07 31.29
N GLU A 211 15.03 23.39 31.36
CA GLU A 211 14.51 24.34 30.38
C GLU A 211 15.12 24.16 28.98
N ALA A 212 16.39 23.73 28.88
CA ALA A 212 17.06 23.50 27.60
C ALA A 212 16.48 22.27 26.89
N LEU A 213 16.22 21.20 27.65
CA LEU A 213 15.54 20.00 27.14
C LEU A 213 14.08 20.29 26.76
N GLN A 214 13.36 21.07 27.55
CA GLN A 214 11.99 21.49 27.23
C GLN A 214 11.94 22.32 25.94
N LYS A 215 12.88 23.26 25.76
CA LYS A 215 12.98 24.05 24.53
C LYS A 215 13.30 23.17 23.31
N LYS A 216 14.26 22.25 23.44
CA LYS A 216 14.57 21.27 22.39
C LYS A 216 13.36 20.43 22.01
N ALA A 217 12.64 19.91 23.00
CA ALA A 217 11.45 19.10 22.77
C ALA A 217 10.31 19.88 22.12
N MET A 218 10.14 21.16 22.47
CA MET A 218 9.20 22.05 21.80
C MET A 218 9.56 22.24 20.33
N ASP A 219 10.82 22.53 20.01
CA ASP A 219 11.27 22.77 18.63
C ASP A 219 11.14 21.52 17.76
N GLU A 220 11.53 20.34 18.26
CA GLU A 220 11.39 19.05 17.56
C GLU A 220 9.91 18.70 17.32
N PHE A 221 9.07 18.85 18.35
CA PHE A 221 7.64 18.60 18.23
C PHE A 221 6.98 19.54 17.22
N TYR A 222 7.32 20.83 17.26
CA TYR A 222 6.83 21.82 16.30
C TYR A 222 7.26 21.46 14.86
N ASN A 223 8.52 21.08 14.63
CA ASN A 223 9.02 20.72 13.30
C ASN A 223 8.30 19.49 12.75
N TYR A 224 8.14 18.45 13.58
CA TYR A 224 7.38 17.26 13.21
C TYR A 224 5.93 17.58 12.87
N TYR A 225 5.28 18.39 13.72
CA TYR A 225 3.89 18.79 13.53
C TYR A 225 3.71 19.59 12.23
N LYS A 226 4.56 20.59 11.99
CA LYS A 226 4.57 21.40 10.77
C LYS A 226 4.76 20.53 9.53
N LYS A 227 5.76 19.65 9.53
CA LYS A 227 6.01 18.71 8.43
C LYS A 227 4.80 17.83 8.16
N THR A 228 4.22 17.24 9.21
CA THR A 228 3.04 16.36 9.12
C THR A 228 1.88 17.08 8.43
N ILE A 229 1.62 18.32 8.80
CA ILE A 229 0.50 19.08 8.24
C ILE A 229 0.74 19.53 6.81
N MET A 230 1.97 19.92 6.50
CA MET A 230 2.31 20.42 5.17
C MET A 230 2.45 19.30 4.14
N GLU A 231 2.96 18.14 4.54
CA GLU A 231 3.33 17.06 3.62
C GLU A 231 2.39 15.87 3.64
N THR A 232 1.82 15.50 4.80
CA THR A 232 1.12 14.21 4.95
C THR A 232 -0.38 14.32 5.16
N ARG A 233 -0.91 15.53 5.41
CA ARG A 233 -2.34 15.76 5.68
C ARG A 233 -2.98 16.66 4.62
N PRO A 234 -4.32 16.56 4.44
CA PRO A 234 -5.05 17.50 3.62
C PRO A 234 -4.79 18.94 4.08
N ARG A 235 -4.82 19.89 3.13
CA ARG A 235 -4.66 21.32 3.42
C ARG A 235 -5.64 21.85 4.47
N ALA A 236 -6.76 21.16 4.73
CA ALA A 236 -7.69 21.50 5.79
C ALA A 236 -7.06 21.52 7.20
N TYR A 237 -5.96 20.79 7.42
CA TYR A 237 -5.29 20.60 8.70
C TYR A 237 -4.23 21.66 9.01
N ASN A 238 -4.04 22.67 8.15
CA ASN A 238 -3.06 23.74 8.35
C ASN A 238 -3.56 24.92 9.18
N SER A 239 -4.58 24.67 10.00
CA SER A 239 -5.36 25.59 10.82
C SER A 239 -5.24 25.23 12.32
N TYR A 240 -5.66 26.10 13.25
CA TYR A 240 -5.70 25.75 14.68
C TYR A 240 -6.56 24.52 14.96
N THR A 241 -7.64 24.34 14.21
CA THR A 241 -8.53 23.18 14.33
C THR A 241 -7.92 21.92 13.73
N GLY A 242 -7.02 22.05 12.76
CA GLY A 242 -6.14 20.98 12.31
C GLY A 242 -5.29 20.37 13.44
N LEU A 243 -4.78 21.17 14.39
CA LEU A 243 -4.10 20.69 15.60
C LEU A 243 -5.00 19.79 16.43
N SER A 244 -6.22 20.25 16.68
CA SER A 244 -7.21 19.50 17.45
C SER A 244 -7.61 18.20 16.75
N ALA A 245 -7.71 18.20 15.42
CA ALA A 245 -7.99 17.01 14.63
C ALA A 245 -6.81 16.01 14.64
N CYS A 246 -5.57 16.49 14.52
CA CYS A 246 -4.36 15.65 14.67
C CYS A 246 -4.27 15.01 16.06
N MET A 247 -4.68 15.71 17.12
CA MET A 247 -4.67 15.16 18.48
C MET A 247 -5.64 13.99 18.71
N GLY A 248 -6.58 13.77 17.78
CA GLY A 248 -7.43 12.59 17.75
C GLY A 248 -6.80 11.37 17.10
N ASP A 249 -5.76 11.57 16.29
CA ASP A 249 -5.06 10.50 15.60
C ASP A 249 -4.09 9.82 16.58
N ALA A 250 -4.39 8.57 16.93
CA ALA A 250 -3.56 7.80 17.87
C ALA A 250 -2.13 7.62 17.38
N LYS A 251 -1.91 7.46 16.06
CA LYS A 251 -0.57 7.32 15.46
C LYS A 251 0.19 8.63 15.57
N PHE A 252 -0.46 9.75 15.24
CA PHE A 252 0.11 11.09 15.41
C PHE A 252 0.49 11.35 16.87
N MET A 253 -0.41 11.04 17.81
CA MET A 253 -0.19 11.27 19.24
C MET A 253 0.94 10.43 19.81
N LYS A 254 0.98 9.13 19.47
CA LYS A 254 2.07 8.24 19.89
C LYS A 254 3.41 8.75 19.36
N ARG A 255 3.47 9.15 18.10
CA ARG A 255 4.70 9.67 17.50
C ARG A 255 5.16 10.99 18.11
N SER A 256 4.21 11.89 18.35
CA SER A 256 4.47 13.16 19.04
C SER A 256 5.08 12.91 20.42
N GLU A 257 4.54 11.93 21.15
CA GLU A 257 5.06 11.50 22.45
C GLU A 257 6.48 10.95 22.36
N GLU A 258 6.78 10.07 21.39
CA GLU A 258 8.13 9.53 21.18
C GLU A 258 9.16 10.64 20.88
N ILE A 259 8.81 11.61 20.04
CA ILE A 259 9.66 12.74 19.69
C ILE A 259 9.94 13.61 20.93
N VAL A 260 8.90 13.92 21.70
CA VAL A 260 9.04 14.70 22.94
C VAL A 260 9.88 13.91 23.97
N MET A 261 9.64 12.61 24.16
CA MET A 261 10.42 11.78 25.07
C MET A 261 11.90 11.73 24.67
N PHE A 262 12.20 11.56 23.39
CA PHE A 262 13.57 11.56 22.88
C PHE A 262 14.25 12.91 23.09
N ALA A 263 13.57 14.00 22.74
CA ALA A 263 14.12 15.34 22.89
C ALA A 263 14.31 15.75 24.36
N LEU A 264 13.48 15.23 25.28
CA LEU A 264 13.65 15.36 26.73
C LEU A 264 14.73 14.43 27.32
N GLY A 265 15.40 13.59 26.50
CA GLY A 265 16.43 12.65 26.96
C GLY A 265 15.89 11.47 27.77
N LEU A 266 14.57 11.22 27.69
CA LEU A 266 13.91 10.10 28.39
C LEU A 266 14.06 8.77 27.62
N THR A 267 14.35 8.84 26.32
CA THR A 267 14.69 7.69 25.47
C THR A 267 16.02 7.92 24.76
N LYS A 268 16.80 6.85 24.54
CA LYS A 268 18.14 6.93 23.95
C LYS A 268 18.13 7.09 22.42
N GLU A 269 17.10 6.58 21.76
CA GLU A 269 17.00 6.56 20.30
C GLU A 269 15.60 6.99 19.87
N LEU A 270 15.53 7.88 18.89
CA LEU A 270 14.28 8.17 18.19
C LEU A 270 14.06 7.02 17.21
N LYS A 271 13.00 6.22 17.43
CA LYS A 271 12.63 5.17 16.47
C LYS A 271 12.42 5.83 15.11
N GLU A 272 13.25 5.53 14.12
CA GLU A 272 13.06 6.06 12.77
C GLU A 272 11.70 5.57 12.23
N GLU A 273 11.08 6.34 11.33
CA GLU A 273 9.86 5.94 10.60
C GLU A 273 10.15 4.71 9.73
N THR A 274 10.28 3.55 10.34
CA THR A 274 9.86 2.31 9.69
C THR A 274 8.38 2.18 10.00
N ASP A 275 7.54 2.06 8.96
CA ASP A 275 6.09 1.84 9.01
C ASP A 275 5.67 0.54 9.73
N GLU A 276 6.45 0.07 10.69
CA GLU A 276 6.29 -1.18 11.40
C GLU A 276 5.55 -0.94 12.72
N GLU A 277 4.23 -0.94 12.62
CA GLU A 277 3.38 -1.44 13.68
C GLU A 277 3.79 -2.90 13.97
N ASP A 278 4.62 -3.13 14.99
CA ASP A 278 4.38 -4.10 16.07
C ASP A 278 5.61 -4.18 16.98
N ASP A 279 5.70 -3.24 17.93
CA ASP A 279 6.83 -3.09 18.86
C ASP A 279 6.71 -3.99 20.12
N SER A 280 5.85 -5.01 20.07
CA SER A 280 5.52 -5.80 21.28
C SER A 280 6.33 -7.08 21.45
N GLN A 281 7.21 -7.46 20.52
CA GLN A 281 8.11 -8.60 20.75
C GLN A 281 9.54 -8.39 20.23
N PRO A 282 10.55 -8.37 21.12
CA PRO A 282 11.94 -8.60 20.76
C PRO A 282 12.17 -10.11 20.58
N ASP A 283 11.41 -10.75 19.70
CA ASP A 283 11.74 -12.12 19.31
C ASP A 283 12.98 -12.05 18.43
N ALA A 284 14.04 -12.75 18.86
CA ALA A 284 15.32 -12.82 18.19
C ALA A 284 15.11 -13.10 16.69
N PHE A 285 15.37 -12.07 15.86
CA PHE A 285 15.18 -12.17 14.43
C PHE A 285 16.04 -13.31 13.87
N VAL A 286 15.43 -14.10 13.00
CA VAL A 286 16.11 -15.22 12.36
C VAL A 286 17.17 -14.67 11.41
N THR A 287 18.44 -14.94 11.68
CA THR A 287 19.57 -14.47 10.85
C THR A 287 19.76 -15.29 9.57
N THR A 288 19.27 -16.54 9.56
CA THR A 288 19.35 -17.46 8.41
C THR A 288 18.11 -18.35 8.36
N ALA A 289 17.60 -18.59 7.17
CA ALA A 289 16.41 -19.43 6.98
C ALA A 289 16.70 -20.58 5.98
N PRO A 290 17.52 -21.58 6.35
CA PRO A 290 17.78 -22.71 5.48
C PRO A 290 16.50 -23.54 5.27
N PRO A 291 16.33 -24.18 4.10
CA PRO A 291 15.20 -25.06 3.85
C PRO A 291 15.20 -26.25 4.83
N PRO A 292 14.05 -26.63 5.40
CA PRO A 292 13.95 -27.82 6.25
C PRO A 292 14.36 -29.09 5.50
N MET A 293 14.93 -30.07 6.21
CA MET A 293 15.38 -31.34 5.61
C MET A 293 14.27 -32.06 4.82
N HIS A 294 13.04 -32.06 5.33
CA HIS A 294 11.92 -32.68 4.62
C HIS A 294 11.61 -31.95 3.29
N THR A 295 11.76 -30.63 3.24
CA THR A 295 11.62 -29.83 2.01
C THR A 295 12.72 -30.19 1.01
N LEU A 296 13.96 -30.31 1.46
CA LEU A 296 15.10 -30.71 0.62
C LEU A 296 14.91 -32.11 0.02
N ILE A 297 14.44 -33.08 0.81
CA ILE A 297 14.19 -34.45 0.33
C ILE A 297 13.09 -34.49 -0.73
N VAL A 298 11.97 -33.81 -0.49
CA VAL A 298 10.85 -33.74 -1.46
C VAL A 298 11.31 -33.02 -2.73
N PHE A 299 12.01 -31.90 -2.59
CA PHE A 299 12.57 -31.16 -3.71
C PHE A 299 13.55 -32.01 -4.54
N ALA A 300 14.53 -32.64 -3.90
CA ALA A 300 15.52 -33.47 -4.58
C ALA A 300 14.88 -34.66 -5.29
N THR A 301 13.92 -35.33 -4.64
CA THR A 301 13.17 -36.44 -5.25
C THR A 301 12.39 -35.99 -6.48
N ALA A 302 11.67 -34.86 -6.38
CA ALA A 302 10.90 -34.31 -7.49
C ALA A 302 11.80 -33.90 -8.66
N MET A 303 12.92 -33.21 -8.39
CA MET A 303 13.88 -32.80 -9.42
C MET A 303 14.57 -33.99 -10.07
N LEU A 304 14.96 -35.00 -9.29
CA LEU A 304 15.51 -36.24 -9.83
C LEU A 304 14.50 -36.97 -10.73
N GLY A 305 13.23 -37.03 -10.32
CA GLY A 305 12.15 -37.57 -11.15
C GLY A 305 12.01 -36.81 -12.48
N CYS A 306 12.10 -35.48 -12.46
CA CYS A 306 12.03 -34.67 -13.67
C CYS A 306 13.28 -34.86 -14.57
N VAL A 307 14.48 -34.98 -13.99
CA VAL A 307 15.72 -35.28 -14.73
C VAL A 307 15.62 -36.64 -15.42
N ILE A 308 15.11 -37.66 -14.73
CA ILE A 308 14.91 -39.00 -15.31
C ILE A 308 13.85 -38.97 -16.42
N ALA A 309 12.82 -38.14 -16.26
CA ALA A 309 11.75 -37.94 -17.24
C ALA A 309 12.08 -36.89 -18.33
N MET A 310 13.34 -36.46 -18.47
CA MET A 310 13.71 -35.56 -19.58
C MET A 310 13.57 -36.27 -20.93
N PRO A 311 13.03 -35.59 -21.96
CA PRO A 311 12.96 -36.19 -23.28
C PRO A 311 14.36 -36.40 -23.87
N SER A 312 14.50 -37.42 -24.71
CA SER A 312 15.73 -37.65 -25.45
C SER A 312 15.96 -36.52 -26.47
N THR A 313 17.21 -36.32 -26.89
CA THR A 313 17.52 -35.35 -27.95
C THR A 313 16.80 -35.68 -29.26
N GLN A 314 16.61 -36.97 -29.56
CA GLN A 314 15.83 -37.41 -30.71
C GLN A 314 14.35 -37.01 -30.62
N SER A 315 13.74 -37.13 -29.43
CA SER A 315 12.37 -36.64 -29.19
C SER A 315 12.28 -35.13 -29.41
N LEU A 316 13.29 -34.36 -29.01
CA LEU A 316 13.32 -32.92 -29.28
C LEU A 316 13.46 -32.63 -30.77
N ASP A 317 14.34 -33.33 -31.47
CA ASP A 317 14.60 -33.13 -32.90
C ASP A 317 13.38 -33.44 -33.79
N GLU A 318 12.49 -34.32 -33.35
CA GLU A 318 11.22 -34.61 -34.02
C GLU A 318 10.34 -33.35 -34.14
N TYR A 319 10.37 -32.47 -33.14
CA TYR A 319 9.53 -31.28 -33.08
C TYR A 319 10.31 -29.98 -33.31
N ALA A 320 11.61 -29.95 -33.04
CA ALA A 320 12.49 -28.79 -33.22
C ALA A 320 12.99 -28.70 -34.67
N THR A 321 12.07 -28.71 -35.64
CA THR A 321 12.39 -28.66 -37.07
C THR A 321 12.36 -27.23 -37.60
N ILE A 322 13.00 -26.99 -38.76
CA ILE A 322 12.90 -25.69 -39.43
C ILE A 322 11.43 -25.36 -39.74
N ASP A 323 10.67 -26.35 -40.22
CA ASP A 323 9.27 -26.20 -40.60
C ASP A 323 8.41 -25.72 -39.42
N THR A 324 8.59 -26.30 -38.24
CA THR A 324 7.92 -25.90 -36.98
C THR A 324 8.04 -24.41 -36.70
N PHE A 325 9.18 -23.79 -37.03
CA PHE A 325 9.40 -22.37 -36.76
C PHE A 325 9.17 -21.47 -37.98
N THR A 326 9.00 -22.01 -39.18
CA THR A 326 8.84 -21.20 -40.40
C THR A 326 7.45 -21.24 -41.02
N THR A 327 6.63 -22.19 -40.61
CA THR A 327 5.31 -22.42 -41.19
C THR A 327 4.23 -21.78 -40.33
N SER A 328 3.29 -21.12 -40.99
CA SER A 328 2.09 -20.55 -40.37
C SER A 328 1.02 -21.64 -40.25
N ILE A 329 0.25 -21.63 -39.16
CA ILE A 329 -0.91 -22.52 -38.94
C ILE A 329 -1.87 -22.41 -40.13
N PHE A 330 -2.16 -21.18 -40.55
CA PHE A 330 -3.03 -20.93 -41.70
C PHE A 330 -2.18 -20.78 -42.97
N LYS A 331 -2.52 -21.57 -43.99
CA LYS A 331 -1.83 -21.60 -45.29
C LYS A 331 -2.35 -20.53 -46.26
N ASP A 332 -3.47 -19.92 -45.95
CA ASP A 332 -4.13 -18.87 -46.72
C ASP A 332 -4.86 -17.86 -45.82
N GLY A 333 -5.38 -16.78 -46.42
CA GLY A 333 -6.14 -15.74 -45.73
C GLY A 333 -5.30 -14.74 -44.93
N LEU A 334 -5.97 -14.01 -44.02
CA LEU A 334 -5.37 -12.88 -43.27
C LEU A 334 -4.26 -13.31 -42.30
N PHE A 335 -4.29 -14.57 -41.85
CA PHE A 335 -3.34 -15.14 -40.90
C PHE A 335 -2.29 -16.05 -41.58
N TYR A 336 -2.15 -15.96 -42.90
CA TYR A 336 -1.01 -16.55 -43.59
C TYR A 336 0.20 -15.62 -43.46
N PHE A 337 1.20 -16.06 -42.69
CA PHE A 337 2.45 -15.32 -42.52
C PHE A 337 3.57 -15.99 -43.30
N THR A 338 4.25 -15.20 -44.14
CA THR A 338 5.52 -15.63 -44.74
C THR A 338 6.59 -15.79 -43.65
N PRO A 339 7.67 -16.57 -43.88
CA PRO A 339 8.78 -16.66 -42.92
C PRO A 339 9.32 -15.28 -42.52
N LEU A 340 9.43 -14.34 -43.46
CA LEU A 340 9.85 -12.98 -43.15
C LEU A 340 8.90 -12.29 -42.16
N ALA A 341 7.59 -12.34 -42.40
CA ALA A 341 6.60 -11.73 -41.53
C ALA A 341 6.59 -12.36 -40.13
N LEU A 342 6.61 -13.71 -40.07
CA LEU A 342 6.64 -14.45 -38.81
C LEU A 342 7.89 -14.12 -37.99
N GLY A 343 9.05 -14.06 -38.65
CA GLY A 343 10.31 -13.65 -38.03
C GLY A 343 10.28 -12.24 -37.47
N VAL A 344 9.76 -11.26 -38.23
CA VAL A 344 9.65 -9.87 -37.78
C VAL A 344 8.70 -9.72 -36.58
N ILE A 345 7.54 -10.40 -36.61
CA ILE A 345 6.57 -10.34 -35.49
C ILE A 345 7.20 -10.90 -34.22
N ARG A 346 7.80 -12.09 -34.28
CA ARG A 346 8.46 -12.71 -33.12
C ARG A 346 9.64 -11.88 -32.60
N MET A 347 10.43 -11.26 -33.48
CA MET A 347 11.49 -10.33 -33.07
C MET A 347 10.94 -9.07 -32.39
N THR A 348 9.77 -8.59 -32.82
CA THR A 348 9.07 -7.47 -32.16
C THR A 348 8.62 -7.87 -30.76
N PHE A 349 8.06 -9.07 -30.58
CA PHE A 349 7.71 -9.63 -29.28
C PHE A 349 8.93 -9.75 -28.35
N ALA A 350 10.04 -10.28 -28.85
CA ALA A 350 11.29 -10.34 -28.09
C ALA A 350 11.79 -8.95 -27.67
N PHE A 351 11.70 -7.97 -28.57
CA PHE A 351 12.06 -6.58 -28.29
C PHE A 351 11.17 -5.96 -27.20
N ILE A 352 9.85 -6.19 -27.24
CA ILE A 352 8.92 -5.76 -26.18
C ILE A 352 9.32 -6.37 -24.84
N CYS A 353 9.64 -7.67 -24.80
CA CYS A 353 10.10 -8.32 -23.58
C CYS A 353 11.36 -7.64 -23.02
N MET A 354 12.34 -7.34 -23.86
CA MET A 354 13.56 -6.65 -23.48
C MET A 354 13.28 -5.23 -22.95
N VAL A 355 12.44 -4.44 -23.61
CA VAL A 355 12.09 -3.08 -23.18
C VAL A 355 11.41 -3.08 -21.81
N VAL A 356 10.44 -3.97 -21.59
CA VAL A 356 9.75 -4.14 -20.30
C VAL A 356 10.73 -4.55 -19.21
N THR A 357 11.68 -5.46 -19.50
CA THR A 357 12.73 -5.86 -18.55
C THR A 357 13.65 -4.69 -18.19
N ILE A 358 14.12 -3.92 -19.18
CA ILE A 358 14.96 -2.74 -18.95
C ILE A 358 14.21 -1.71 -18.11
N ALA A 359 12.93 -1.45 -18.42
CA ALA A 359 12.11 -0.52 -17.66
C ALA A 359 11.93 -0.96 -16.21
N LYS A 360 11.67 -2.26 -15.98
CA LYS A 360 11.57 -2.82 -14.62
C LYS A 360 12.86 -2.64 -13.82
N VAL A 361 14.01 -2.97 -14.43
CA VAL A 361 15.34 -2.83 -13.81
C VAL A 361 15.63 -1.37 -13.45
N ARG A 362 15.29 -0.43 -14.33
CA ARG A 362 15.52 1.01 -14.11
C ARG A 362 14.59 1.61 -13.06
N ASN A 363 13.30 1.32 -13.15
CA ASN A 363 12.29 1.94 -12.28
C ASN A 363 12.28 1.34 -10.87
N GLY A 364 12.68 0.07 -10.74
CA GLY A 364 12.56 -0.66 -9.48
C GLY A 364 11.11 -0.99 -9.12
N VAL A 365 10.94 -1.58 -7.94
CA VAL A 365 9.63 -1.87 -7.34
C VAL A 365 9.72 -1.78 -5.82
N ASN A 366 8.70 -1.17 -5.20
CA ASN A 366 8.51 -1.24 -3.76
C ASN A 366 7.62 -2.45 -3.47
N LEU A 367 8.17 -3.45 -2.80
CA LEU A 367 7.44 -4.65 -2.44
C LEU A 367 7.10 -4.62 -0.96
N LYS A 368 5.80 -4.68 -0.65
CA LYS A 368 5.33 -4.93 0.70
C LYS A 368 5.40 -6.43 0.98
N LEU A 369 6.29 -6.83 1.88
CA LEU A 369 6.46 -8.22 2.30
C LEU A 369 5.32 -8.59 3.26
N THR A 370 4.38 -9.38 2.74
CA THR A 370 3.28 -9.96 3.52
C THR A 370 3.56 -11.45 3.75
N TYR A 371 3.88 -11.81 4.98
CA TYR A 371 4.10 -13.20 5.37
C TYR A 371 2.90 -13.78 6.14
N LEU A 372 2.76 -15.10 6.08
CA LEU A 372 1.74 -15.83 6.84
C LEU A 372 1.98 -15.68 8.35
N PRO A 373 0.94 -15.84 9.20
CA PRO A 373 1.05 -15.61 10.65
C PRO A 373 2.14 -16.41 11.36
N ASP A 374 2.45 -17.62 10.89
CA ASP A 374 3.48 -18.48 11.49
C ASP A 374 4.90 -18.22 10.95
N SER A 375 5.05 -17.26 10.04
CA SER A 375 6.36 -16.91 9.48
C SER A 375 7.20 -16.22 10.53
N LYS A 376 8.49 -16.57 10.57
CA LYS A 376 9.47 -15.93 11.45
C LYS A 376 10.20 -14.76 10.76
N LEU A 377 9.73 -14.37 9.58
CA LEU A 377 10.34 -13.33 8.76
C LEU A 377 9.76 -11.95 9.07
N ARG A 378 10.60 -10.92 8.93
CA ARG A 378 10.20 -9.53 9.16
C ARG A 378 9.32 -9.01 8.03
N LYS A 379 8.08 -8.64 8.35
CA LYS A 379 7.21 -7.89 7.44
C LYS A 379 7.76 -6.48 7.26
N GLY A 380 7.53 -5.87 6.09
CA GLY A 380 8.02 -4.52 5.82
C GLY A 380 7.94 -4.17 4.34
N ILE A 381 8.38 -2.95 4.00
CA ILE A 381 8.48 -2.51 2.60
C ILE A 381 9.95 -2.57 2.20
N ILE A 382 10.25 -3.37 1.17
CA ILE A 382 11.58 -3.42 0.58
C ILE A 382 11.58 -2.76 -0.79
N LYS A 383 12.59 -1.91 -1.04
CA LYS A 383 12.85 -1.36 -2.36
C LYS A 383 13.78 -2.29 -3.13
N MET A 384 13.29 -2.87 -4.22
CA MET A 384 14.08 -3.67 -5.16
C MET A 384 14.39 -2.82 -6.39
N SER A 385 15.67 -2.64 -6.72
CA SER A 385 16.10 -1.82 -7.87
C SER A 385 17.28 -2.46 -8.61
N GLY A 386 17.43 -2.15 -9.89
CA GLY A 386 18.50 -2.73 -10.71
C GLY A 386 18.28 -4.23 -10.93
N LEU A 387 19.35 -5.01 -10.97
CA LEU A 387 19.27 -6.47 -11.13
C LEU A 387 18.45 -7.16 -10.04
N LYS A 388 18.24 -6.48 -8.90
CA LYS A 388 17.41 -7.01 -7.83
C LYS A 388 15.96 -7.26 -8.25
N THR A 389 15.44 -6.52 -9.23
CA THR A 389 14.08 -6.75 -9.73
C THR A 389 13.92 -8.05 -10.49
N GLN A 390 15.01 -8.78 -10.78
CA GLN A 390 14.98 -10.12 -11.35
C GLN A 390 14.74 -11.21 -10.30
N GLY A 391 14.49 -10.84 -9.03
CA GLY A 391 14.15 -11.80 -7.98
C GLY A 391 12.81 -12.49 -8.20
N PHE A 392 11.87 -11.89 -8.93
CA PHE A 392 10.51 -12.41 -9.13
C PHE A 392 10.48 -13.54 -10.18
N PHE A 393 9.72 -14.61 -9.91
CA PHE A 393 9.50 -15.70 -10.88
C PHE A 393 8.90 -15.15 -12.18
N THR A 394 7.97 -14.21 -12.07
CA THR A 394 7.41 -13.49 -13.22
C THR A 394 8.48 -12.85 -14.11
N ALA A 395 9.55 -12.28 -13.53
CA ALA A 395 10.62 -11.69 -14.31
C ALA A 395 11.46 -12.75 -15.04
N TRP A 396 11.71 -13.89 -14.37
CA TRP A 396 12.38 -15.04 -14.98
C TRP A 396 11.59 -15.58 -16.18
N SER A 397 10.30 -15.87 -16.01
CA SER A 397 9.44 -16.37 -17.08
C SER A 397 9.28 -15.37 -18.22
N TRP A 398 9.20 -14.07 -17.91
CA TRP A 398 9.13 -12.99 -18.91
C TRP A 398 10.41 -12.91 -19.77
N ASN A 399 11.59 -13.01 -19.14
CA ASN A 399 12.85 -13.03 -19.88
C ASN A 399 13.00 -14.31 -20.73
N LEU A 400 12.57 -15.45 -20.20
CA LEU A 400 12.56 -16.71 -20.95
C LEU A 400 11.62 -16.63 -22.16
N LEU A 401 10.46 -15.98 -22.01
CA LEU A 401 9.55 -15.71 -23.12
C LEU A 401 10.21 -14.83 -24.20
N GLY A 402 10.94 -13.79 -23.80
CA GLY A 402 11.73 -12.97 -24.72
C GLY A 402 12.80 -13.77 -25.47
N ILE A 403 13.50 -14.67 -24.77
CA ILE A 403 14.48 -15.60 -25.39
C ILE A 403 13.80 -16.55 -26.35
N ALA A 404 12.65 -17.13 -25.97
CA ALA A 404 11.88 -18.02 -26.83
C ALA A 404 11.50 -17.32 -28.14
N PHE A 405 10.91 -16.12 -28.06
CA PHE A 405 10.54 -15.36 -29.26
C PHE A 405 11.75 -14.90 -30.08
N PHE A 406 12.88 -14.57 -29.46
CA PHE A 406 14.11 -14.22 -30.18
C PHE A 406 14.61 -15.41 -31.01
N LEU A 407 14.75 -16.59 -30.39
CA LEU A 407 15.23 -17.79 -31.07
C LEU A 407 14.24 -18.27 -32.14
N SER A 408 12.94 -18.27 -31.83
CA SER A 408 11.87 -18.63 -32.78
C SER A 408 11.68 -17.58 -33.89
N GLY A 409 12.09 -16.33 -33.69
CA GLY A 409 12.11 -15.30 -34.73
C GLY A 409 13.35 -15.37 -35.62
N LEU A 410 14.50 -15.79 -35.05
CA LEU A 410 15.74 -15.96 -35.79
C LEU A 410 15.64 -17.04 -36.88
N ALA A 411 15.00 -18.17 -36.57
CA ALA A 411 14.85 -19.29 -37.53
C ALA A 411 14.17 -18.88 -38.86
N PRO A 412 12.95 -18.30 -38.86
CA PRO A 412 12.28 -17.91 -40.09
C PRO A 412 12.95 -16.73 -40.81
N LEU A 413 13.64 -15.83 -40.09
CA LEU A 413 14.49 -14.81 -40.73
C LEU A 413 15.66 -15.45 -41.48
N LEU A 414 16.38 -16.39 -40.87
CA LEU A 414 17.48 -17.09 -41.53
C LEU A 414 17.00 -17.84 -42.77
N VAL A 415 15.82 -18.46 -42.74
CA VAL A 415 15.22 -19.08 -43.93
C VAL A 415 14.88 -18.04 -44.99
N ALA A 416 14.26 -16.91 -44.62
CA ALA A 416 13.91 -15.84 -45.56
C ALA A 416 15.13 -15.22 -46.27
N TYR A 417 16.31 -15.24 -45.63
CA TYR A 417 17.58 -14.74 -46.19
C TYR A 417 18.45 -15.85 -46.81
N ASP A 418 17.90 -17.05 -47.06
CA ASP A 418 18.62 -18.21 -47.62
C ASP A 418 19.87 -18.62 -46.81
N LYS A 419 19.77 -18.50 -45.48
CA LYS A 419 20.79 -18.88 -44.49
C LYS A 419 20.36 -20.08 -43.64
N LYS A 420 19.46 -20.93 -44.15
CA LYS A 420 18.95 -22.12 -43.44
C LYS A 420 20.05 -23.11 -43.03
N GLN A 421 21.18 -23.14 -43.74
CA GLN A 421 22.31 -24.00 -43.41
C GLN A 421 22.84 -23.76 -41.98
N ILE A 422 22.79 -22.51 -41.50
CA ILE A 422 23.20 -22.17 -40.13
C ILE A 422 22.38 -22.97 -39.09
N LEU A 423 21.07 -23.16 -39.34
CA LEU A 423 20.20 -23.92 -38.45
C LEU A 423 20.48 -25.43 -38.52
N LEU A 424 20.79 -25.94 -39.71
CA LEU A 424 21.16 -27.35 -39.91
C LEU A 424 22.49 -27.69 -39.24
N ASP A 425 23.47 -26.78 -39.32
CA ASP A 425 24.77 -26.93 -38.67
C ASP A 425 24.67 -26.74 -37.14
N ASN A 426 23.62 -26.07 -36.66
CA ASN A 426 23.43 -25.70 -35.25
C ASN A 426 22.02 -26.09 -34.73
N PRO A 427 21.69 -27.40 -34.66
CA PRO A 427 20.35 -27.86 -34.25
C PRO A 427 19.98 -27.42 -32.82
N TRP A 428 20.97 -27.10 -31.99
CA TRP A 428 20.74 -26.58 -30.64
C TRP A 428 19.94 -25.28 -30.61
N ILE A 429 19.97 -24.46 -31.68
CA ILE A 429 19.19 -23.22 -31.78
C ILE A 429 17.70 -23.54 -31.78
N LEU A 430 17.28 -24.52 -32.60
CA LEU A 430 15.88 -24.95 -32.72
C LEU A 430 15.42 -25.66 -31.44
N ARG A 431 16.28 -26.52 -30.85
CA ARG A 431 16.00 -27.17 -29.57
C ARG A 431 15.82 -26.15 -28.44
N ALA A 432 16.70 -25.15 -28.36
CA ALA A 432 16.62 -24.10 -27.35
C ALA A 432 15.37 -23.23 -27.55
N ALA A 433 14.99 -22.93 -28.80
CA ALA A 433 13.75 -22.23 -29.12
C ALA A 433 12.53 -23.02 -28.63
N LEU A 434 12.46 -24.32 -28.94
CA LEU A 434 11.36 -25.21 -28.53
C LEU A 434 11.26 -25.29 -27.00
N VAL A 435 12.35 -25.68 -26.33
CA VAL A 435 12.37 -25.86 -24.87
C VAL A 435 12.04 -24.55 -24.15
N SER A 436 12.56 -23.41 -24.62
CA SER A 436 12.26 -22.11 -24.02
C SER A 436 10.78 -21.77 -24.14
N PHE A 437 10.16 -22.04 -25.30
CA PHE A 437 8.73 -21.81 -25.52
C PHE A 437 7.87 -22.76 -24.67
N GLU A 438 8.18 -24.05 -24.63
CA GLU A 438 7.46 -25.06 -23.84
C GLU A 438 7.49 -24.78 -22.34
N ILE A 439 8.52 -24.10 -21.83
CA ILE A 439 8.56 -23.63 -20.44
C ILE A 439 7.82 -22.29 -20.30
N ALA A 440 8.11 -21.33 -21.18
CA ALA A 440 7.61 -19.96 -21.05
C ALA A 440 6.10 -19.86 -21.23
N ALA A 441 5.51 -20.61 -22.16
CA ALA A 441 4.09 -20.49 -22.48
C ALA A 441 3.17 -20.99 -21.36
N PRO A 442 3.36 -22.19 -20.78
CA PRO A 442 2.63 -22.60 -19.58
C PRO A 442 2.91 -21.69 -18.37
N SER A 443 4.13 -21.17 -18.24
CA SER A 443 4.49 -20.24 -17.16
C SER A 443 3.74 -18.92 -17.27
N ALA A 444 3.54 -18.40 -18.49
CA ALA A 444 2.77 -17.19 -18.74
C ALA A 444 1.33 -17.36 -18.26
N LEU A 445 0.69 -18.46 -18.67
CA LEU A 445 -0.67 -18.81 -18.26
C LEU A 445 -0.78 -18.94 -16.73
N PHE A 446 0.16 -19.65 -16.11
CA PHE A 446 0.24 -19.84 -14.66
C PHE A 446 0.33 -18.49 -13.93
N ILE A 447 1.20 -17.59 -14.40
CA ILE A 447 1.37 -16.26 -13.82
C ILE A 447 0.07 -15.45 -13.93
N SER A 448 -0.54 -15.37 -15.11
CA SER A 448 -1.80 -14.65 -15.30
C SER A 448 -2.89 -15.18 -14.40
N PHE A 449 -3.02 -16.51 -14.30
CA PHE A 449 -3.99 -17.16 -13.44
C PHE A 449 -3.79 -16.79 -11.95
N ILE A 450 -2.56 -16.91 -11.44
CA ILE A 450 -2.27 -16.60 -10.04
C ILE A 450 -2.46 -15.12 -9.74
N VAL A 451 -2.05 -14.22 -10.64
CA VAL A 451 -2.24 -12.78 -10.45
C VAL A 451 -3.72 -12.43 -10.39
N THR A 452 -4.51 -12.91 -11.35
CA THR A 452 -5.93 -12.57 -11.49
C THR A 452 -6.81 -13.21 -10.42
N TYR A 453 -6.58 -14.48 -10.08
CA TYR A 453 -7.49 -15.21 -9.20
C TYR A 453 -7.00 -15.32 -7.74
N SER A 454 -5.74 -15.00 -7.45
CA SER A 454 -5.18 -15.12 -6.10
C SER A 454 -4.61 -13.81 -5.59
N LEU A 455 -3.63 -13.23 -6.28
CA LEU A 455 -2.90 -12.07 -5.77
C LEU A 455 -3.75 -10.79 -5.80
N TRP A 456 -4.43 -10.51 -6.92
CA TRP A 456 -5.26 -9.31 -7.05
C TRP A 456 -6.43 -9.28 -6.06
N PRO A 457 -7.27 -10.33 -5.94
CA PRO A 457 -8.38 -10.31 -4.98
C PRO A 457 -7.90 -10.19 -3.54
N THR A 458 -6.76 -10.83 -3.21
CA THR A 458 -6.17 -10.73 -1.87
C THR A 458 -5.67 -9.32 -1.58
N ALA A 459 -4.97 -8.69 -2.53
CA ALA A 459 -4.50 -7.32 -2.39
C ALA A 459 -5.67 -6.34 -2.24
N TYR A 460 -6.70 -6.48 -3.06
CA TYR A 460 -7.91 -5.66 -2.99
C TYR A 460 -8.66 -5.85 -1.66
N LYS A 461 -8.86 -7.09 -1.21
CA LYS A 461 -9.52 -7.38 0.06
C LYS A 461 -8.76 -6.84 1.27
N THR A 462 -7.43 -6.86 1.23
CA THR A 462 -6.59 -6.46 2.38
C THR A 462 -6.35 -4.96 2.44
N HIS A 463 -6.27 -4.29 1.29
CA HIS A 463 -5.81 -2.90 1.20
C HIS A 463 -6.72 -2.00 0.34
N GLY A 464 -7.87 -2.49 -0.10
CA GLY A 464 -8.76 -1.76 -1.00
C GLY A 464 -8.13 -1.47 -2.37
N PRO A 465 -8.65 -0.47 -3.10
CA PRO A 465 -8.14 -0.08 -4.41
C PRO A 465 -6.64 0.27 -4.42
N THR A 466 -6.13 0.89 -3.35
CA THR A 466 -4.71 1.30 -3.27
C THR A 466 -3.75 0.10 -3.23
N GLY A 467 -4.19 -1.04 -2.70
CA GLY A 467 -3.43 -2.31 -2.73
C GLY A 467 -3.19 -2.87 -4.12
N THR A 468 -4.02 -2.50 -5.10
CA THR A 468 -3.93 -3.01 -6.48
C THR A 468 -3.05 -2.17 -7.40
N MET A 469 -2.64 -0.97 -6.95
CA MET A 469 -1.91 -0.01 -7.79
C MET A 469 -0.62 -0.57 -8.38
N GLY A 470 0.08 -1.46 -7.67
CA GLY A 470 1.29 -2.11 -8.17
C GLY A 470 1.03 -3.01 -9.39
N PHE A 471 -0.13 -3.68 -9.44
CA PHE A 471 -0.51 -4.57 -10.55
C PHE A 471 -0.95 -3.78 -11.79
N LYS A 472 -1.45 -2.55 -11.61
CA LYS A 472 -1.89 -1.66 -12.70
C LYS A 472 -0.74 -0.96 -13.42
N SER A 473 0.50 -1.09 -12.95
CA SER A 473 1.64 -0.51 -13.66
C SER A 473 1.79 -1.15 -15.04
N TRP A 474 2.13 -0.37 -16.07
CA TRP A 474 2.25 -0.91 -17.42
C TRP A 474 3.24 -2.08 -17.50
N VAL A 475 4.36 -2.03 -16.75
CA VAL A 475 5.32 -3.14 -16.64
C VAL A 475 4.63 -4.40 -16.12
N SER A 476 3.83 -4.28 -15.06
CA SER A 476 3.07 -5.39 -14.50
C SER A 476 1.99 -5.90 -15.46
N LEU A 477 1.25 -5.02 -16.13
CA LEU A 477 0.26 -5.42 -17.13
C LEU A 477 0.90 -6.23 -18.26
N PHE A 478 2.06 -5.81 -18.77
CA PHE A 478 2.77 -6.59 -19.78
C PHE A 478 3.20 -7.97 -19.23
N GLN A 479 3.80 -7.98 -18.04
CA GLN A 479 4.32 -9.21 -17.43
C GLN A 479 3.25 -10.19 -16.93
N HIS A 480 2.03 -9.72 -16.65
CA HIS A 480 0.94 -10.52 -16.09
C HIS A 480 -0.13 -10.86 -17.12
N ASP A 481 -0.34 -10.03 -18.14
CA ASP A 481 -1.46 -10.20 -19.07
C ASP A 481 -0.97 -10.36 -20.50
N ALA A 482 -0.12 -9.43 -20.97
CA ALA A 482 0.35 -9.45 -22.35
C ALA A 482 1.20 -10.71 -22.65
N ASN A 483 1.86 -11.27 -21.63
CA ASN A 483 2.59 -12.53 -21.74
C ASN A 483 1.68 -13.67 -22.27
N THR A 484 0.50 -13.86 -21.68
CA THR A 484 -0.47 -14.89 -22.01
C THR A 484 -1.10 -14.61 -23.37
N PHE A 485 -1.44 -13.36 -23.64
CA PHE A 485 -1.94 -12.97 -24.97
C PHE A 485 -0.92 -13.29 -26.07
N MET A 486 0.36 -12.95 -25.88
CA MET A 486 1.42 -13.20 -26.86
C MET A 486 1.62 -14.70 -27.13
N VAL A 487 1.58 -15.56 -26.10
CA VAL A 487 1.73 -17.01 -26.30
C VAL A 487 0.49 -17.65 -26.92
N LEU A 488 -0.71 -17.12 -26.63
CA LEU A 488 -1.95 -17.56 -27.29
C LEU A 488 -1.98 -17.14 -28.76
N LEU A 489 -1.51 -15.94 -29.11
CA LEU A 489 -1.33 -15.52 -30.49
C LEU A 489 -0.37 -16.46 -31.24
N GLU A 490 0.78 -16.76 -30.63
CA GLU A 490 1.77 -17.66 -31.21
C GLU A 490 1.19 -19.06 -31.44
N LEU A 491 0.51 -19.62 -30.44
CA LEU A 491 -0.05 -20.97 -30.47
C LEU A 491 -1.26 -21.09 -31.40
N CYS A 492 -2.19 -20.13 -31.38
CA CYS A 492 -3.49 -20.29 -32.03
C CYS A 492 -3.57 -19.62 -33.42
N LEU A 493 -2.80 -18.56 -33.67
CA LEU A 493 -2.97 -17.71 -34.86
C LEU A 493 -1.73 -17.55 -35.73
N MET A 494 -0.53 -17.84 -35.22
CA MET A 494 0.73 -17.63 -35.94
C MET A 494 1.39 -18.96 -36.32
N GLY A 495 2.48 -19.36 -35.66
CA GLY A 495 3.28 -20.50 -36.07
C GLY A 495 2.93 -21.82 -35.38
N GLY A 496 2.12 -21.79 -34.32
CA GLY A 496 1.65 -23.03 -33.68
C GLY A 496 2.78 -23.84 -33.06
N ILE A 497 3.75 -23.17 -32.42
CA ILE A 497 4.90 -23.86 -31.81
C ILE A 497 4.36 -24.90 -30.81
N PRO A 498 4.72 -26.18 -30.97
CA PRO A 498 4.12 -27.26 -30.22
C PRO A 498 4.53 -27.22 -28.75
N VAL A 499 3.62 -27.69 -27.88
CA VAL A 499 3.91 -27.98 -26.47
C VAL A 499 3.57 -29.44 -26.18
N LYS A 500 4.58 -30.29 -26.06
CA LYS A 500 4.40 -31.74 -25.98
C LYS A 500 4.38 -32.25 -24.54
N LEU A 501 3.41 -33.10 -24.23
CA LEU A 501 3.30 -33.73 -22.91
C LEU A 501 4.52 -34.58 -22.53
N SER A 502 5.20 -35.18 -23.52
CA SER A 502 6.46 -35.89 -23.31
C SER A 502 7.59 -34.98 -22.81
N HIS A 503 7.46 -33.66 -22.96
CA HIS A 503 8.45 -32.66 -22.54
C HIS A 503 8.05 -31.95 -21.22
N ALA A 504 7.00 -32.43 -20.55
CA ALA A 504 6.44 -31.78 -19.35
C ALA A 504 7.43 -31.64 -18.18
N SER A 505 8.53 -32.39 -18.17
CA SER A 505 9.56 -32.32 -17.14
C SER A 505 10.36 -31.02 -17.15
N PHE A 506 10.40 -30.27 -18.26
CA PHE A 506 11.18 -29.02 -18.34
C PHE A 506 10.64 -27.91 -17.46
N ALA A 507 9.31 -27.71 -17.40
CA ALA A 507 8.73 -26.62 -16.62
C ALA A 507 8.97 -26.76 -15.10
N PRO A 508 8.78 -27.95 -14.48
CA PRO A 508 9.20 -28.21 -13.11
C PRO A 508 10.70 -28.03 -12.87
N LEU A 509 11.57 -28.47 -13.79
CA LEU A 509 13.01 -28.28 -13.66
C LEU A 509 13.38 -26.79 -13.62
N TYR A 510 12.79 -26.00 -14.51
CA TYR A 510 12.97 -24.55 -14.53
C TYR A 510 12.52 -23.89 -13.22
N ALA A 511 11.34 -24.25 -12.72
CA ALA A 511 10.85 -23.78 -11.42
C ALA A 511 11.77 -24.23 -10.27
N GLY A 512 12.36 -25.42 -10.37
CA GLY A 512 13.32 -25.92 -9.39
C GLY A 512 14.64 -25.15 -9.38
N VAL A 513 15.16 -24.77 -10.55
CA VAL A 513 16.32 -23.86 -10.65
C VAL A 513 16.01 -22.52 -9.99
N TYR A 514 14.83 -21.98 -10.26
CA TYR A 514 14.37 -20.74 -9.61
C TYR A 514 14.26 -20.89 -8.08
N GLN A 515 13.77 -22.04 -7.59
CA GLN A 515 13.67 -22.31 -6.17
C GLN A 515 15.04 -22.31 -5.47
N VAL A 516 16.04 -22.94 -6.09
CA VAL A 516 17.43 -22.95 -5.60
C VAL A 516 17.97 -21.52 -5.59
N PHE A 517 17.76 -20.76 -6.66
CA PHE A 517 18.14 -19.35 -6.71
C PHE A 517 17.53 -18.55 -5.55
N MET A 518 16.24 -18.74 -5.25
CA MET A 518 15.58 -18.05 -4.13
C MET A 518 16.17 -18.42 -2.78
N TRP A 519 16.49 -19.69 -2.53
CA TRP A 519 17.17 -20.10 -1.30
C TRP A 519 18.57 -19.51 -1.18
N CYS A 520 19.33 -19.48 -2.26
CA CYS A 520 20.67 -18.89 -2.28
C CYS A 520 20.63 -17.38 -2.04
N MET A 521 19.64 -16.68 -2.59
CA MET A 521 19.57 -15.21 -2.52
C MET A 521 18.85 -14.67 -1.29
N ALA A 522 18.09 -15.49 -0.56
CA ALA A 522 17.25 -15.05 0.56
C ALA A 522 17.98 -14.14 1.56
N ASN A 523 19.20 -14.47 1.95
CA ASN A 523 19.98 -13.70 2.93
C ASN A 523 20.69 -12.45 2.34
N TYR A 524 20.74 -12.31 1.00
CA TYR A 524 21.53 -11.27 0.33
C TYR A 524 20.69 -10.11 -0.21
N TRP A 525 19.36 -10.29 -0.30
CA TRP A 525 18.47 -9.24 -0.79
C TRP A 525 18.55 -7.97 0.06
N VAL A 526 18.39 -8.14 1.37
CA VAL A 526 18.39 -7.06 2.36
C VAL A 526 19.06 -7.56 3.65
N PRO A 527 20.41 -7.66 3.69
CA PRO A 527 21.12 -8.30 4.82
C PRO A 527 20.78 -7.71 6.19
N LYS A 528 20.45 -6.41 6.25
CA LYS A 528 20.05 -5.72 7.49
C LYS A 528 18.68 -6.17 8.05
N HIS A 529 17.82 -6.76 7.22
CA HIS A 529 16.47 -7.20 7.62
C HIS A 529 16.39 -8.72 7.82
N GLY A 530 17.50 -9.44 7.63
CA GLY A 530 17.53 -10.89 7.63
C GLY A 530 17.12 -11.51 6.29
N PRO A 531 16.78 -12.82 6.28
CA PRO A 531 16.32 -13.51 5.07
C PRO A 531 15.03 -12.88 4.54
N VAL A 532 14.98 -12.71 3.21
CA VAL A 532 13.79 -12.21 2.51
C VAL A 532 13.35 -13.25 1.49
N PHE A 533 12.07 -13.62 1.58
CA PHE A 533 11.41 -14.47 0.63
C PHE A 533 10.30 -13.68 -0.06
N LEU A 534 10.39 -13.54 -1.39
CA LEU A 534 9.42 -12.74 -2.16
C LEU A 534 8.04 -13.40 -2.22
N TYR A 535 7.97 -14.70 -1.95
CA TYR A 535 6.74 -15.49 -1.97
C TYR A 535 6.63 -16.34 -0.71
N PHE A 536 5.42 -16.44 -0.16
CA PHE A 536 5.18 -17.22 1.05
C PHE A 536 5.45 -18.72 0.85
N PHE A 537 5.31 -19.24 -0.38
CA PHE A 537 5.54 -20.67 -0.66
C PHE A 537 7.03 -21.05 -0.66
N VAL A 538 7.94 -20.06 -0.74
CA VAL A 538 9.39 -20.28 -0.59
C VAL A 538 9.90 -19.97 0.81
N ASP A 539 9.04 -19.48 1.70
CA ASP A 539 9.37 -19.18 3.10
C ASP A 539 9.67 -20.48 3.86
N THR A 540 10.95 -20.71 4.13
CA THR A 540 11.46 -21.90 4.82
C THR A 540 11.20 -21.89 6.32
N THR A 541 10.81 -20.75 6.90
CA THR A 541 10.54 -20.62 8.35
C THR A 541 9.21 -21.26 8.76
N LEU A 542 8.33 -21.54 7.80
CA LEU A 542 7.03 -22.17 8.00
C LEU A 542 7.11 -23.71 8.19
N GLY A 543 8.31 -24.30 8.13
CA GLY A 543 8.53 -25.73 8.36
C GLY A 543 7.75 -26.61 7.39
N LYS A 544 6.90 -27.52 7.91
CA LYS A 544 6.12 -28.47 7.10
C LYS A 544 5.18 -27.80 6.10
N LYS A 545 4.67 -26.59 6.40
CA LYS A 545 3.79 -25.85 5.49
C LYS A 545 4.51 -25.46 4.19
N THR A 546 5.80 -25.12 4.27
CA THR A 546 6.63 -24.82 3.08
C THR A 546 6.65 -26.01 2.12
N THR A 547 6.83 -27.23 2.62
CA THR A 547 6.82 -28.45 1.77
C THR A 547 5.47 -28.66 1.12
N LEU A 548 4.37 -28.47 1.86
CA LEU A 548 3.03 -28.60 1.30
C LEU A 548 2.78 -27.56 0.20
N PHE A 549 3.23 -26.32 0.40
CA PHE A 549 3.14 -25.28 -0.62
C PHE A 549 3.99 -25.60 -1.85
N MET A 550 5.18 -26.15 -1.69
CA MET A 550 6.01 -26.58 -2.82
C MET A 550 5.39 -27.73 -3.61
N ILE A 551 4.78 -28.72 -2.94
CA ILE A 551 4.03 -29.79 -3.61
C ILE A 551 2.85 -29.19 -4.37
N GLY A 552 2.09 -28.30 -3.73
CA GLY A 552 0.98 -27.59 -4.38
C GLY A 552 1.43 -26.80 -5.60
N LEU A 553 2.55 -26.06 -5.51
CA LEU A 553 3.12 -25.31 -6.62
C LEU A 553 3.55 -26.22 -7.78
N LEU A 554 4.21 -27.34 -7.48
CA LEU A 554 4.58 -28.34 -8.48
C LEU A 554 3.35 -28.89 -9.21
N SER A 555 2.28 -29.20 -8.46
CA SER A 555 1.01 -29.65 -9.05
C SER A 555 0.38 -28.58 -9.96
N VAL A 556 0.38 -27.30 -9.53
CA VAL A 556 -0.20 -26.22 -10.34
C VAL A 556 0.61 -25.96 -11.61
N ILE A 557 1.95 -26.03 -11.55
CA ILE A 557 2.81 -25.92 -12.74
C ILE A 557 2.52 -27.06 -13.72
N PHE A 558 2.40 -28.30 -13.22
CA PHE A 558 2.07 -29.45 -14.06
C PHE A 558 0.68 -29.32 -14.70
N VAL A 559 -0.33 -28.88 -13.94
CA VAL A 559 -1.69 -28.63 -14.47
C VAL A 559 -1.68 -27.53 -15.53
N SER A 560 -0.90 -26.47 -15.33
CA SER A 560 -0.76 -25.38 -16.30
C SER A 560 -0.12 -25.87 -17.60
N PHE A 561 0.91 -26.73 -17.49
CA PHE A 561 1.54 -27.38 -18.65
C PHE A 561 0.56 -28.30 -19.39
N LEU A 562 -0.15 -29.16 -18.64
CA LEU A 562 -1.15 -30.07 -19.20
C LEU A 562 -2.25 -29.29 -19.95
N PHE A 563 -2.77 -28.22 -19.36
CA PHE A 563 -3.78 -27.38 -20.01
C PHE A 563 -3.27 -26.81 -21.33
N PHE A 564 -2.04 -26.28 -21.35
CA PHE A 564 -1.47 -25.68 -22.55
C PHE A 564 -1.18 -26.74 -23.64
N ALA A 565 -0.73 -27.93 -23.27
CA ALA A 565 -0.55 -29.04 -24.21
C ALA A 565 -1.88 -29.53 -24.78
N LEU A 566 -2.94 -29.63 -23.96
CA LEU A 566 -4.29 -29.95 -24.44
C LEU A 566 -4.85 -28.87 -25.36
N LEU A 567 -4.54 -27.60 -25.09
CA LEU A 567 -4.89 -26.49 -25.94
C LEU A 567 -4.22 -26.60 -27.32
N GLU A 568 -2.92 -26.92 -27.37
CA GLU A 568 -2.20 -27.19 -28.61
C GLU A 568 -2.84 -28.32 -29.42
N MET A 569 -3.14 -29.44 -28.77
CA MET A 569 -3.81 -30.57 -29.42
C MET A 569 -5.18 -30.18 -29.99
N GLY A 570 -5.91 -29.31 -29.28
CA GLY A 570 -7.18 -28.76 -29.73
C GLY A 570 -7.03 -27.89 -30.98
N VAL A 571 -6.05 -26.97 -30.98
CA VAL A 571 -5.74 -26.10 -32.13
C VAL A 571 -5.35 -26.93 -33.35
N ALA A 572 -4.44 -27.90 -33.19
CA ALA A 572 -4.02 -28.78 -34.28
C ALA A 572 -5.20 -29.56 -34.89
N LYS A 573 -6.13 -30.03 -34.04
CA LYS A 573 -7.34 -30.73 -34.51
C LYS A 573 -8.30 -29.81 -35.28
N ILE A 574 -8.46 -28.57 -34.84
CA ILE A 574 -9.26 -27.55 -35.53
C ILE A 574 -8.66 -27.26 -36.92
N GLU A 575 -7.33 -27.13 -36.99
CA GLU A 575 -6.60 -26.89 -38.24
C GLU A 575 -6.83 -28.03 -39.23
N HIS A 576 -6.69 -29.29 -38.80
CA HIS A 576 -6.94 -30.47 -39.64
C HIS A 576 -8.39 -30.63 -40.10
N SER A 577 -9.34 -29.99 -39.42
CA SER A 577 -10.77 -30.11 -39.71
C SER A 577 -11.29 -28.98 -40.63
N GLU A 578 -10.40 -28.14 -41.16
CA GLU A 578 -10.71 -27.05 -42.10
C GLU A 578 -11.79 -26.07 -41.59
N HIS A 579 -11.90 -25.89 -40.27
CA HIS A 579 -12.90 -25.00 -39.66
C HIS A 579 -12.57 -23.49 -39.80
N GLY A 580 -11.48 -23.16 -40.50
CA GLY A 580 -10.99 -21.80 -40.69
C GLY A 580 -10.43 -21.17 -39.41
N VAL A 581 -10.20 -19.85 -39.45
CA VAL A 581 -9.50 -19.12 -38.38
C VAL A 581 -10.38 -18.75 -37.17
N PHE A 582 -11.69 -18.73 -37.36
CA PHE A 582 -12.62 -18.22 -36.36
C PHE A 582 -12.57 -18.97 -35.01
N PRO A 583 -12.49 -20.31 -34.94
CA PRO A 583 -12.40 -21.00 -33.65
C PRO A 583 -11.12 -20.66 -32.87
N ASN A 584 -9.99 -20.55 -33.56
CA ASN A 584 -8.71 -20.18 -32.94
C ASN A 584 -8.75 -18.73 -32.44
N PHE A 585 -9.34 -17.82 -33.22
CA PHE A 585 -9.57 -16.44 -32.78
C PHE A 585 -10.43 -16.39 -31.51
N CYS A 586 -11.58 -17.07 -31.51
CA CYS A 586 -12.43 -17.18 -30.32
C CYS A 586 -11.65 -17.77 -29.12
N CYS A 587 -10.80 -18.75 -29.34
CA CYS A 587 -9.98 -19.34 -28.30
C CYS A 587 -9.04 -18.31 -27.63
N VAL A 588 -8.29 -17.55 -28.44
CA VAL A 588 -7.40 -16.48 -27.95
C VAL A 588 -8.18 -15.49 -27.09
N PHE A 589 -9.30 -14.96 -27.60
CA PHE A 589 -10.06 -13.93 -26.90
C PHE A 589 -10.78 -14.46 -25.66
N LEU A 590 -11.34 -15.67 -25.70
CA LEU A 590 -12.01 -16.26 -24.55
C LEU A 590 -11.02 -16.51 -23.41
N ILE A 591 -9.90 -17.17 -23.67
CA ILE A 591 -8.89 -17.46 -22.64
C ILE A 591 -8.29 -16.15 -22.12
N SER A 592 -7.93 -15.22 -23.01
CA SER A 592 -7.42 -13.90 -22.61
C SER A 592 -8.42 -13.15 -21.76
N SER A 593 -9.70 -13.12 -22.15
CA SER A 593 -10.75 -12.46 -21.37
C SER A 593 -10.97 -13.07 -20.00
N LEU A 594 -10.72 -14.37 -19.82
CA LEU A 594 -10.82 -15.04 -18.52
C LEU A 594 -9.62 -14.74 -17.64
N LEU A 595 -8.43 -14.59 -18.21
CA LEU A 595 -7.18 -14.46 -17.45
C LEU A 595 -6.75 -13.00 -17.24
N MET A 596 -7.14 -12.09 -18.12
CA MET A 596 -6.74 -10.67 -18.11
C MET A 596 -7.87 -9.79 -17.54
N LYS A 597 -8.42 -10.18 -16.38
CA LYS A 597 -9.49 -9.42 -15.69
C LYS A 597 -8.92 -8.64 -14.51
N PHE A 598 -8.65 -7.36 -14.75
CA PHE A 598 -8.54 -6.38 -13.68
C PHE A 598 -9.85 -5.61 -13.59
N ASN A 599 -10.91 -6.30 -13.14
CA ASN A 599 -12.16 -5.63 -12.82
C ASN A 599 -11.98 -4.94 -11.46
N ASP A 600 -12.17 -3.62 -11.45
CA ASP A 600 -12.32 -2.82 -10.23
C ASP A 600 -13.63 -3.12 -9.51
#